data_AF-A0A898PCU9-F1
#
_entry.id   AF-A0A898PCU9-F1
#
_cell.length_a   1.000
_cell.length_b   1.000
_cell.length_c   1.000
_cell.angle_alpha   90.00
_cell.angle_beta   90.00
_cell.angle_gamma   90.00
#
_symmetry.space_group_name_H-M   'P 1'
#
loop_
_entity.id
_entity.type
_entity.pdbx_description
1 polymer ?
#
loop_
_entity_poly.entity_id
_entity_poly.type
_entity_poly.pdbx_seq_one_letter_code
_entity_poly.pdbx_strand_id
1 'polypeptide(L)'
;MKKYIIKSMIILSSMTPLMMNPMQLGMMLLLQTMLTTILMNKIMASSWFSLITFIMMIGGLLILFIYMSSIASNEKIKMKFNMTLITIMILMPLDELLMSQTNYTEKLIISSENMSMSKMYNQKTLYMSMFMIMYLLLAMIMVSKMIKIYKGPLRSKYE
;
A
#
# COMPACT_ATOMS: atom_id res chain seq x y z
N MET A 1 -0.58 -15.30 15.55
CA MET A 1 -1.28 -14.29 14.72
C MET A 1 -0.41 -13.68 13.62
N LYS A 2 0.80 -13.13 13.92
CA LYS A 2 1.69 -12.54 12.89
C LYS A 2 1.96 -13.50 11.71
N LYS A 3 2.27 -14.78 12.01
CA LYS A 3 2.47 -15.84 11.01
C LYS A 3 1.29 -16.00 10.04
N TYR A 4 0.06 -16.04 10.55
CA TYR A 4 -1.14 -16.19 9.72
C TYR A 4 -1.39 -14.96 8.83
N ILE A 5 -1.11 -13.76 9.33
CA ILE A 5 -1.26 -12.53 8.54
C ILE A 5 -0.19 -12.48 7.43
N ILE A 6 1.05 -12.90 7.71
CA ILE A 6 2.10 -13.01 6.69
C ILE A 6 1.70 -14.05 5.64
N LYS A 7 1.16 -15.20 6.05
CA LYS A 7 0.63 -16.21 5.13
C LYS A 7 -0.46 -15.66 4.23
N SER A 8 -1.43 -14.93 4.79
CA SER A 8 -2.51 -14.34 4.01
C SER A 8 -2.00 -13.28 3.02
N MET A 9 -0.98 -12.50 3.38
CA MET A 9 -0.34 -11.55 2.45
C MET A 9 0.35 -12.22 1.27
N ILE A 10 1.06 -13.32 1.50
CA ILE A 10 1.76 -14.05 0.43
C ILE A 10 0.72 -14.59 -0.55
N ILE A 11 -0.35 -15.21 -0.04
CA ILE A 11 -1.46 -15.70 -0.85
C ILE A 11 -2.08 -14.56 -1.66
N LEU A 12 -2.42 -13.44 -1.02
CA LEU A 12 -2.93 -12.26 -1.72
C LEU A 12 -1.93 -11.82 -2.80
N SER A 13 -0.68 -11.47 -2.48
CA SER A 13 0.28 -11.00 -3.48
C SER A 13 0.40 -11.93 -4.71
N SER A 14 0.32 -13.25 -4.53
CA SER A 14 0.39 -14.22 -5.62
C SER A 14 -0.81 -14.20 -6.58
N MET A 15 -1.99 -13.73 -6.16
CA MET A 15 -3.14 -13.60 -7.08
C MET A 15 -3.09 -12.31 -7.91
N THR A 16 -2.22 -11.36 -7.60
CA THR A 16 -2.20 -10.03 -8.27
C THR A 16 -1.94 -10.13 -9.76
N PRO A 17 -1.06 -11.01 -10.28
CA PRO A 17 -0.81 -11.11 -11.71
C PRO A 17 -1.96 -11.78 -12.48
N LEU A 18 -2.88 -12.46 -11.78
CA LEU A 18 -4.02 -13.14 -12.39
C LEU A 18 -5.21 -12.20 -12.65
N MET A 19 -5.19 -11.01 -12.06
CA MET A 19 -6.28 -10.02 -12.18
C MET A 19 -6.05 -9.14 -13.39
N MET A 20 -6.93 -9.24 -14.38
CA MET A 20 -6.87 -8.43 -15.61
C MET A 20 -7.62 -7.09 -15.46
N ASN A 21 -8.68 -7.06 -14.67
CA ASN A 21 -9.53 -5.88 -14.59
C ASN A 21 -8.98 -4.87 -13.56
N PRO A 22 -8.89 -3.57 -13.90
CA PRO A 22 -8.35 -2.54 -12.99
C PRO A 22 -9.15 -2.43 -11.69
N MET A 23 -10.47 -2.64 -11.72
CA MET A 23 -11.31 -2.66 -10.52
C MET A 23 -10.95 -3.81 -9.57
N GLN A 24 -10.66 -5.00 -10.11
CA GLN A 24 -10.26 -6.15 -9.30
C GLN A 24 -8.89 -5.93 -8.67
N LEU A 25 -7.96 -5.36 -9.43
CA LEU A 25 -6.64 -4.98 -8.92
C LEU A 25 -6.76 -3.94 -7.79
N GLY A 26 -7.64 -2.95 -7.93
CA GLY A 26 -7.91 -1.96 -6.88
C GLY A 26 -8.44 -2.58 -5.59
N MET A 27 -9.43 -3.47 -5.68
CA MET A 27 -9.97 -4.19 -4.52
C MET A 27 -8.92 -5.06 -3.83
N MET A 28 -8.06 -5.68 -4.62
CA MET A 28 -7.00 -6.53 -4.12
C MET A 28 -5.91 -5.74 -3.38
N LEU A 29 -5.54 -4.57 -3.91
CA LEU A 29 -4.62 -3.64 -3.24
C LEU A 29 -5.20 -3.10 -1.93
N LEU A 30 -6.51 -2.81 -1.87
CA LEU A 30 -7.18 -2.42 -0.62
C LEU A 30 -7.05 -3.51 0.46
N LEU A 31 -7.28 -4.78 0.11
CA LEU A 31 -7.13 -5.88 1.06
C LEU A 31 -5.67 -6.07 1.51
N GLN A 32 -4.71 -5.95 0.60
CA GLN A 32 -3.29 -6.05 0.94
C GLN A 32 -2.87 -4.92 1.89
N THR A 33 -3.26 -3.68 1.59
CA THR A 33 -2.91 -2.51 2.42
C THR A 33 -3.49 -2.61 3.83
N MET A 34 -4.74 -3.07 3.98
CA MET A 34 -5.35 -3.38 5.28
C MET A 34 -4.53 -4.40 6.09
N LEU A 35 -4.10 -5.49 5.47
CA LEU A 35 -3.26 -6.46 6.17
C LEU A 35 -1.90 -5.87 6.55
N THR A 36 -1.31 -5.01 5.70
CA THR A 36 0.01 -4.42 5.96
C THR A 36 0.01 -3.49 7.16
N THR A 37 -1.04 -2.68 7.32
CA THR A 37 -1.14 -1.76 8.45
C THR A 37 -1.37 -2.52 9.76
N ILE A 38 -2.13 -3.62 9.73
CA ILE A 38 -2.29 -4.52 10.88
C ILE A 38 -0.96 -5.20 11.26
N LEU A 39 -0.13 -5.61 10.30
CA LEU A 39 1.21 -6.14 10.61
C LEU A 39 2.12 -5.07 11.19
N MET A 40 2.18 -3.88 10.58
CA MET A 40 3.03 -2.79 11.05
C MET A 40 2.68 -2.38 12.48
N ASN A 41 1.39 -2.28 12.82
CA ASN A 41 0.96 -1.97 14.17
C ASN A 41 1.40 -3.03 15.20
N LYS A 42 1.57 -4.29 14.78
CA LYS A 42 2.06 -5.37 15.66
C LYS A 42 3.59 -5.44 15.75
N ILE A 43 4.32 -4.84 14.82
CA ILE A 43 5.79 -4.88 14.77
C ILE A 43 6.38 -3.63 15.43
N MET A 44 5.80 -2.47 15.16
CA MET A 44 6.31 -1.18 15.61
C MET A 44 5.81 -0.83 17.00
N ALA A 45 6.62 -0.09 17.75
CA ALA A 45 6.24 0.44 19.05
C ALA A 45 5.13 1.47 18.94
N SER A 46 5.32 2.47 18.07
CA SER A 46 4.35 3.54 17.86
C SER A 46 3.36 3.19 16.75
N SER A 47 2.07 3.34 17.04
CA SER A 47 0.98 3.17 16.08
C SER A 47 0.95 4.24 14.98
N TRP A 48 1.59 5.40 15.18
CA TRP A 48 1.62 6.53 14.25
C TRP A 48 2.09 6.16 12.83
N PHE A 49 3.15 5.36 12.70
CA PHE A 49 3.62 4.93 11.38
C PHE A 49 2.59 4.05 10.66
N SER A 50 1.96 3.12 11.37
CA SER A 50 0.91 2.27 10.79
C SER A 50 -0.29 3.10 10.33
N LEU A 51 -0.64 4.16 11.05
CA LEU A 51 -1.74 5.06 10.71
C LEU A 51 -1.42 5.95 9.50
N ILE A 52 -0.21 6.52 9.42
CA ILE A 52 0.22 7.32 8.25
C ILE A 52 0.20 6.45 6.97
N THR A 53 0.72 5.22 7.05
CA THR A 53 0.68 4.29 5.90
C THR A 53 -0.74 3.94 5.47
N PHE A 54 -1.66 3.81 6.44
CA PHE A 54 -3.07 3.52 6.16
C PHE A 54 -3.74 4.64 5.36
N ILE A 55 -3.62 5.88 5.84
CA ILE A 55 -4.26 7.05 5.22
C ILE A 55 -3.71 7.28 3.80
N MET A 56 -2.39 7.25 3.64
CA MET A 56 -1.75 7.49 2.35
C MET A 56 -2.16 6.47 1.30
N MET A 57 -2.24 5.18 1.67
CA MET A 57 -2.60 4.13 0.73
C MET A 57 -4.08 4.19 0.32
N ILE A 58 -5.00 4.45 1.26
CA ILE A 58 -6.43 4.61 0.93
C ILE A 58 -6.66 5.84 0.07
N GLY A 59 -6.04 6.98 0.40
CA GLY A 59 -6.16 8.20 -0.39
C GLY A 59 -5.72 8.01 -1.85
N GLY A 60 -4.58 7.36 -2.07
CA GLY A 60 -4.10 7.04 -3.42
C GLY A 60 -5.00 6.06 -4.18
N LEU A 61 -5.54 5.05 -3.50
CA LEU A 61 -6.42 4.05 -4.11
C LEU A 61 -7.77 4.64 -4.53
N LEU A 62 -8.32 5.59 -3.78
CA LEU A 62 -9.58 6.26 -4.13
C LEU A 62 -9.42 7.10 -5.42
N ILE A 63 -8.31 7.81 -5.57
CA ILE A 63 -8.03 8.60 -6.78
C ILE A 63 -7.90 7.68 -8.00
N LEU A 64 -7.19 6.56 -7.87
CA LEU A 64 -7.08 5.55 -8.93
C LEU A 64 -8.44 4.93 -9.30
N PHE A 65 -9.30 4.69 -8.32
CA PHE A 65 -10.65 4.15 -8.55
C PHE A 65 -11.53 5.12 -9.36
N ILE A 66 -11.52 6.42 -9.02
CA ILE A 66 -12.27 7.44 -9.78
C ILE A 66 -11.74 7.53 -11.21
N TYR A 67 -10.41 7.50 -11.39
CA TYR A 67 -9.80 7.58 -12.72
C TYR A 67 -10.20 6.39 -13.60
N MET A 68 -10.07 5.17 -13.07
CA MET A 68 -10.38 3.94 -13.82
C MET A 68 -11.86 3.81 -14.14
N SER A 69 -12.76 4.17 -13.20
CA SER A 69 -14.22 4.15 -13.47
C SER A 69 -14.65 5.20 -14.51
N SER A 70 -13.87 6.27 -14.69
CA SER A 70 -14.15 7.28 -15.71
C SER A 70 -13.67 6.90 -17.12
N ILE A 71 -12.73 5.96 -17.24
CA ILE A 71 -12.05 5.62 -18.51
C ILE A 71 -12.43 4.25 -19.04
N ALA A 72 -12.61 3.25 -18.17
CA ALA A 72 -12.95 1.90 -18.58
C ALA A 72 -14.46 1.66 -18.54
N SER A 73 -15.01 1.04 -19.58
CA SER A 73 -16.34 0.44 -19.51
C SER A 73 -16.33 -0.71 -18.49
N ASN A 74 -17.46 -0.97 -17.82
CA ASN A 74 -17.62 -2.08 -16.87
C ASN A 74 -17.54 -3.44 -17.59
N GLU A 75 -16.34 -3.85 -18.02
CA GLU A 75 -16.13 -5.15 -18.64
C GLU A 75 -16.51 -6.26 -17.66
N LYS A 76 -17.30 -7.22 -18.14
CA LYS A 76 -17.71 -8.38 -17.35
C LYS A 76 -16.46 -9.11 -16.86
N ILE A 77 -16.39 -9.28 -15.55
CA ILE A 77 -15.32 -10.00 -14.85
C ILE A 77 -15.22 -11.44 -15.39
N LYS A 78 -14.15 -11.74 -16.12
CA LYS A 78 -13.77 -13.12 -16.49
C LYS A 78 -12.58 -13.56 -15.64
N MET A 79 -12.87 -14.21 -14.52
CA MET A 79 -11.85 -14.81 -13.66
C MET A 79 -11.38 -16.14 -14.27
N LYS A 80 -10.14 -16.21 -14.76
CA LYS A 80 -9.45 -17.48 -15.00
C LYS A 80 -8.55 -17.77 -13.80
N PHE A 81 -9.10 -18.46 -12.80
CA PHE A 81 -8.34 -18.85 -11.61
C PHE A 81 -7.47 -20.06 -11.91
N ASN A 82 -6.15 -19.88 -11.92
CA ASN A 82 -5.22 -21.00 -11.99
C ASN A 82 -5.06 -21.59 -10.59
N MET A 83 -5.94 -22.53 -10.23
CA MET A 83 -6.04 -23.10 -8.87
C MET A 83 -4.73 -23.78 -8.39
N THR A 84 -3.86 -24.20 -9.31
CA THR A 84 -2.59 -24.87 -9.01
C THR A 84 -1.58 -23.98 -8.29
N LEU A 85 -1.53 -22.67 -8.61
CA LEU A 85 -0.64 -21.74 -7.91
C LEU A 85 -1.07 -21.51 -6.46
N ILE A 86 -2.37 -21.61 -6.20
CA ILE A 86 -2.97 -21.34 -4.89
C ILE A 86 -2.71 -22.51 -3.94
N THR A 87 -2.87 -23.73 -4.43
CA THR A 87 -2.70 -24.94 -3.63
C THR A 87 -1.26 -25.14 -3.17
N ILE A 88 -0.28 -24.82 -4.03
CA ILE A 88 1.15 -24.91 -3.69
C ILE A 88 1.52 -23.92 -2.57
N MET A 89 0.94 -22.72 -2.58
CA MET A 89 1.24 -21.67 -1.59
C MET A 89 0.54 -21.89 -0.25
N ILE A 90 -0.62 -22.54 -0.23
CA ILE A 90 -1.30 -22.93 1.02
C ILE A 90 -0.47 -23.98 1.78
N LEU A 91 0.24 -24.86 1.05
CA LEU A 91 1.01 -25.96 1.62
C LEU A 91 2.41 -25.55 2.09
N MET A 92 2.89 -24.33 1.79
CA MET A 92 4.20 -23.90 2.26
C MET A 92 4.28 -23.88 3.80
N PRO A 93 5.21 -24.65 4.41
CA PRO A 93 5.45 -24.58 5.84
C PRO A 93 6.15 -23.25 6.16
N LEU A 94 5.54 -22.46 7.05
CA LEU A 94 6.06 -21.16 7.51
C LEU A 94 6.72 -21.25 8.89
N ASP A 95 6.78 -22.45 9.46
CA ASP A 95 7.13 -22.60 10.87
C ASP A 95 8.61 -22.36 11.16
N GLU A 96 9.50 -22.64 10.20
CA GLU A 96 10.95 -22.47 10.34
C GLU A 96 11.41 -21.01 10.19
N LEU A 97 10.71 -20.20 9.40
CA LEU A 97 11.15 -18.83 9.05
C LEU A 97 11.00 -17.80 10.19
N LEU A 98 10.23 -18.12 11.24
CA LEU A 98 9.83 -17.15 12.28
C LEU A 98 10.15 -17.59 13.71
N MET A 99 10.79 -18.74 13.92
CA MET A 99 11.13 -19.23 15.27
C MET A 99 12.36 -18.56 15.90
N SER A 100 13.13 -17.75 15.16
CA SER A 100 14.36 -17.13 15.65
C SER A 100 14.20 -15.78 16.35
N GLN A 101 12.98 -15.26 16.51
CA GLN A 101 12.73 -13.96 17.15
C GLN A 101 11.91 -14.08 18.42
N THR A 102 12.46 -14.75 19.43
CA THR A 102 11.91 -14.69 20.78
C THR A 102 12.79 -13.79 21.66
N ASN A 103 12.16 -12.74 22.18
CA ASN A 103 12.43 -12.09 23.47
C ASN A 103 13.34 -10.86 23.57
N TYR A 104 14.07 -10.45 22.53
CA TYR A 104 14.91 -9.22 22.65
C TYR A 104 14.18 -7.90 22.37
N THR A 105 12.99 -7.93 21.76
CA THR A 105 12.35 -6.71 21.25
C THR A 105 11.44 -6.01 22.27
N GLU A 106 10.89 -6.69 23.26
CA GLU A 106 9.87 -6.10 24.14
C GLU A 106 10.39 -4.99 25.07
N LYS A 107 11.68 -5.02 25.46
CA LYS A 107 12.25 -4.03 26.39
C LYS A 107 12.67 -2.70 25.74
N LEU A 108 12.89 -2.64 24.42
CA LEU A 108 13.34 -1.41 23.73
C LEU A 108 12.19 -0.54 23.20
N ILE A 109 10.98 -1.12 23.10
CA ILE A 109 9.81 -0.54 22.44
C ILE A 109 9.27 0.68 23.21
N ILE A 110 9.23 0.62 24.54
CA ILE A 110 8.52 1.60 25.39
C ILE A 110 9.22 2.97 25.44
N SER A 111 10.53 3.05 25.18
CA SER A 111 11.30 4.30 25.27
C SER A 111 11.34 5.13 23.97
N SER A 112 10.77 4.63 22.88
CA SER A 112 11.06 5.13 21.52
C SER A 112 9.96 5.94 20.84
N GLU A 113 8.73 5.95 21.39
CA GLU A 113 7.56 6.56 20.72
C GLU A 113 7.78 8.05 20.42
N ASN A 114 8.17 8.84 21.42
CA ASN A 114 8.39 10.28 21.27
C ASN A 114 9.71 10.65 20.57
N MET A 115 10.68 9.73 20.53
CA MET A 115 12.01 9.98 19.95
C MET A 115 12.06 9.70 18.44
N SER A 116 11.03 9.07 17.87
CA SER A 116 11.04 8.64 16.47
C SER A 116 10.76 9.79 15.49
N MET A 117 9.74 10.62 15.75
CA MET A 117 9.35 11.71 14.86
C MET A 117 10.24 12.94 14.99
N SER A 118 10.72 13.26 16.19
CA SER A 118 11.64 14.38 16.43
C SER A 118 12.98 14.21 15.70
N LYS A 119 13.38 12.98 15.38
CA LYS A 119 14.58 12.69 14.58
C LYS A 119 14.47 13.13 13.13
N MET A 120 13.27 13.34 12.56
CA MET A 120 13.13 13.68 11.14
C MET A 120 13.67 15.09 10.82
N TYR A 121 13.53 16.03 11.76
CA TYR A 121 14.00 17.41 11.62
C TYR A 121 15.34 17.67 12.31
N ASN A 122 16.09 16.62 12.65
CA ASN A 122 17.37 16.80 13.31
C ASN A 122 18.44 17.24 12.30
N GLN A 123 19.51 17.86 12.79
CA GLN A 123 20.56 18.47 11.96
C GLN A 123 21.20 17.49 10.96
N LYS A 124 21.23 16.19 11.29
CA LYS A 124 21.75 15.12 10.40
C LYS A 124 20.80 14.75 9.26
N THR A 125 19.50 14.84 9.46
CA THR A 125 18.47 14.44 8.47
C THR A 125 17.88 15.63 7.72
N LEU A 126 18.20 16.86 8.12
CA LEU A 126 17.65 18.08 7.55
C LEU A 126 17.86 18.21 6.04
N TYR A 127 19.01 17.77 5.51
CA TYR A 127 19.24 17.76 4.06
C TYR A 127 18.27 16.82 3.32
N MET A 128 17.99 15.65 3.89
CA MET A 128 17.04 14.70 3.31
C MET A 128 15.61 15.24 3.37
N SER A 129 15.21 15.89 4.47
CA SER A 129 13.89 16.51 4.56
C SER A 129 13.73 17.67 3.56
N MET A 130 14.75 18.51 3.41
CA MET A 130 14.73 19.61 2.43
C MET A 130 14.63 19.09 0.99
N PHE A 131 15.34 18.00 0.66
CA PHE A 131 15.22 17.36 -0.64
C PHE A 131 13.79 16.88 -0.92
N MET A 132 13.14 16.21 0.03
CA MET A 132 11.75 15.72 -0.13
C MET A 132 10.74 16.86 -0.35
N ILE A 133 10.90 17.99 0.36
CA ILE A 133 10.05 19.17 0.17
C ILE A 133 10.21 19.73 -1.25
N MET A 134 11.46 19.89 -1.70
CA MET A 134 11.74 20.38 -3.07
C MET A 134 11.21 19.41 -4.14
N TYR A 135 11.31 18.10 -3.92
CA TYR A 135 10.76 17.09 -4.82
C TYR A 135 9.24 17.19 -4.94
N LEU A 136 8.50 17.28 -3.84
CA LEU A 136 7.04 17.42 -3.87
C LEU A 136 6.61 18.74 -4.53
N LEU A 137 7.34 19.83 -4.29
CA LEU A 137 7.10 21.12 -4.94
C LEU A 137 7.30 21.03 -6.46
N LEU A 138 8.39 20.43 -6.92
CA LEU A 138 8.63 20.20 -8.34
C LEU A 138 7.55 19.32 -8.97
N ALA A 139 7.13 18.26 -8.28
CA ALA A 139 6.04 17.40 -8.75
C ALA A 139 4.74 18.19 -8.99
N MET A 140 4.35 19.06 -8.06
CA MET A 140 3.15 19.92 -8.22
C MET A 140 3.28 20.90 -9.40
N ILE A 141 4.45 21.50 -9.62
CA ILE A 141 4.69 22.39 -10.77
C ILE A 141 4.62 21.59 -12.08
N MET A 142 5.22 20.41 -12.13
CA MET A 142 5.20 19.57 -13.33
C MET A 142 3.79 19.05 -13.65
N VAL A 143 3.05 18.58 -12.65
CA VAL A 143 1.66 18.12 -12.84
C VAL A 143 0.78 19.25 -13.32
N SER A 144 0.87 20.45 -12.73
CA SER A 144 0.07 21.60 -13.20
C SER A 144 0.41 22.05 -14.63
N LYS A 145 1.67 21.91 -15.07
CA LYS A 145 2.06 22.13 -16.47
C LYS A 145 1.60 21.00 -17.41
N MET A 146 1.53 19.76 -16.95
CA MET A 146 1.08 18.61 -17.75
C MET A 146 -0.42 18.59 -17.98
N ILE A 147 -1.22 19.16 -17.07
CA ILE A 147 -2.67 19.29 -17.25
C ILE A 147 -2.93 20.33 -18.36
N LYS A 148 -3.07 19.85 -19.59
CA LYS A 148 -3.58 20.66 -20.71
C LYS A 148 -5.06 20.90 -20.45
N ILE A 149 -5.46 22.17 -20.35
CA ILE A 149 -6.86 22.60 -20.18
C ILE A 149 -7.60 22.37 -21.51
N TYR A 150 -7.77 21.12 -21.94
CA TYR A 150 -8.68 20.82 -23.04
C TYR A 150 -10.09 20.73 -22.48
N LYS A 151 -10.84 21.81 -22.74
CA LYS A 151 -12.24 22.02 -22.38
C LYS A 151 -13.13 21.04 -23.15
N GLY A 152 -13.30 19.84 -22.62
CA GLY A 152 -14.35 18.92 -23.02
C GLY A 152 -14.67 17.99 -21.84
N PRO A 153 -15.94 17.72 -21.53
CA PRO A 153 -16.29 16.78 -20.47
C PRO A 153 -15.71 15.40 -20.78
N LEU A 154 -15.13 14.73 -19.77
CA LEU A 154 -14.62 13.34 -19.86
C LEU A 154 -15.69 12.32 -20.30
N ARG A 155 -16.96 12.72 -20.37
CA ARG A 155 -18.08 11.92 -20.85
C ARG A 155 -18.71 12.61 -22.06
N SER A 156 -18.64 11.99 -23.23
CA SER A 156 -19.47 12.37 -24.37
C SER A 156 -20.94 12.23 -23.98
N LYS A 157 -21.73 13.29 -24.19
CA LYS A 157 -23.18 13.15 -24.29
C LYS A 157 -23.44 12.30 -25.54
N TYR A 158 -23.92 11.09 -25.35
CA TYR A 158 -24.57 10.36 -26.43
C TYR A 158 -25.96 10.99 -26.59
N GLU A 159 -26.19 11.62 -27.75
CA GLU A 159 -27.51 11.68 -28.37
C GLU A 159 -27.87 10.28 -28.91
#